data_AF-A0A1H4AVB0-F1
#
_entry.id   AF-A0A1H4AVB0-F1
#
_cell.length_a   1.000
_cell.length_b   1.000
_cell.length_c   1.000
_cell.angle_alpha   90.00
_cell.angle_beta   90.00
_cell.angle_gamma   90.00
#
_symmetry.space_group_name_H-M   'P 1'
#
loop_
_entity.id
_entity.type
_entity.pdbx_description
1 polymer ?
#
loop_
_entity_poly.entity_id
_entity_poly.type
_entity_poly.pdbx_seq_one_letter_code
_entity_poly.pdbx_strand_id
1 'polypeptide(L)'
;MFMNDSNFMKRTFVLLTAAVLLAACSKNEPDPIRYPEGTGALALNVGCTPEVAAVTRAGEVPLPDGITVPDGMDLRMRIVSTTTGTPFDRVWARVREYNPRQDLMPEADYRITVFSTSQWVGAENVDNIPEGENKPYFEGVTNTRVVARQQTPVTIAARLANTIVRIDFTERFRNYFPNGARFTLTTAAGNKFEVGYSAEDHTVAETYWYVRPKRFTIAGLAVKQLPSSTADAEVVRFAEVVNETPAARTLYTYKFDVSGVGDTGEVIITLNENPVATETVDTELNDDAIL
;
A
#
# COMPACT_ATOMS: atom_id res chain seq x y z
N MET A 1 -86.03 -84.70 4.13
CA MET A 1 -84.62 -84.72 4.57
C MET A 1 -83.93 -83.58 3.85
N PHE A 2 -84.15 -82.34 4.28
CA PHE A 2 -83.54 -81.60 5.40
C PHE A 2 -82.59 -80.54 4.82
N MET A 3 -83.08 -79.30 4.85
CA MET A 3 -82.29 -78.06 4.98
C MET A 3 -81.25 -78.20 6.10
N ASN A 4 -80.12 -77.47 6.00
CA ASN A 4 -79.84 -76.46 7.01
C ASN A 4 -78.83 -75.39 6.55
N ASP A 5 -79.06 -74.19 7.08
CA ASP A 5 -78.47 -72.88 6.88
C ASP A 5 -77.01 -72.69 7.37
N SER A 6 -76.32 -71.62 6.90
CA SER A 6 -76.13 -70.36 7.66
C SER A 6 -74.83 -69.56 7.34
N ASN A 7 -75.01 -68.43 6.64
CA ASN A 7 -74.72 -67.03 7.01
C ASN A 7 -73.36 -66.53 7.60
N PHE A 8 -72.83 -65.48 6.93
CA PHE A 8 -72.43 -64.13 7.44
C PHE A 8 -70.95 -63.73 7.73
N MET A 9 -70.41 -62.91 6.80
CA MET A 9 -69.82 -61.55 6.97
C MET A 9 -68.34 -61.29 7.39
N LYS A 10 -67.63 -60.63 6.44
CA LYS A 10 -66.56 -59.58 6.48
C LYS A 10 -65.62 -59.48 7.70
N ARG A 11 -64.30 -59.44 7.42
CA ARG A 11 -63.34 -58.43 7.95
C ARG A 11 -61.99 -58.39 7.18
N THR A 12 -61.80 -57.25 6.51
CA THR A 12 -60.60 -56.42 6.27
C THR A 12 -59.18 -56.98 6.55
N PHE A 13 -58.28 -56.87 5.57
CA PHE A 13 -56.91 -56.36 5.79
C PHE A 13 -56.30 -55.88 4.44
N VAL A 14 -56.12 -54.56 4.31
CA VAL A 14 -55.42 -53.90 3.19
C VAL A 14 -54.03 -53.52 3.72
N LEU A 15 -52.97 -54.07 3.12
CA LEU A 15 -51.59 -53.66 3.38
C LEU A 15 -51.18 -52.64 2.30
N LEU A 16 -51.15 -51.36 2.70
CA LEU A 16 -50.61 -50.25 1.92
C LEU A 16 -49.08 -50.32 1.92
N THR A 17 -48.46 -50.55 0.77
CA THR A 17 -47.01 -50.39 0.58
C THR A 17 -46.76 -48.94 0.14
N ALA A 18 -46.21 -48.12 1.04
CA ALA A 18 -45.82 -46.76 0.73
C ALA A 18 -44.49 -46.74 -0.03
N ALA A 19 -44.54 -46.35 -1.32
CA ALA A 19 -43.34 -45.99 -2.08
C ALA A 19 -42.84 -44.63 -1.60
N VAL A 20 -41.69 -44.61 -0.92
CA VAL A 20 -40.99 -43.37 -0.55
C VAL A 20 -40.33 -42.81 -1.80
N LEU A 21 -40.93 -41.77 -2.38
CA LEU A 21 -40.29 -40.90 -3.36
C LEU A 21 -39.13 -40.17 -2.65
N LEU A 22 -37.89 -40.56 -2.97
CA LEU A 22 -36.72 -39.75 -2.65
C LEU A 22 -36.79 -38.48 -3.52
N ALA A 23 -37.35 -37.41 -2.95
CA ALA A 23 -37.16 -36.06 -3.47
C ALA A 23 -35.66 -35.72 -3.32
N ALA A 24 -34.91 -35.91 -4.40
CA ALA A 24 -33.58 -35.34 -4.51
C ALA A 24 -33.73 -33.82 -4.48
N CYS A 25 -33.38 -33.21 -3.36
CA CYS A 25 -33.15 -31.77 -3.30
C CYS A 25 -32.01 -31.46 -4.29
N SER A 26 -32.35 -31.01 -5.50
CA SER A 26 -31.37 -30.35 -6.36
C SER A 26 -30.93 -29.09 -5.62
N LYS A 27 -29.79 -29.15 -4.94
CA LYS A 27 -29.05 -27.94 -4.63
C LYS A 27 -28.88 -27.23 -5.97
N ASN A 28 -29.27 -25.96 -6.03
CA ASN A 28 -29.03 -25.10 -7.18
C ASN A 28 -27.51 -25.05 -7.41
N GLU A 29 -26.98 -26.01 -8.17
CA GLU A 29 -25.63 -25.92 -8.70
C GLU A 29 -25.66 -24.76 -9.69
N PRO A 30 -24.79 -23.76 -9.53
CA PRO A 30 -24.73 -22.64 -10.45
C PRO A 30 -24.48 -23.19 -11.86
N ASP A 31 -25.24 -22.72 -12.85
CA ASP A 31 -25.13 -23.19 -14.23
C ASP A 31 -23.66 -23.31 -14.67
N PRO A 32 -23.23 -24.41 -15.30
CA PRO A 32 -21.85 -24.56 -15.72
C PRO A 32 -21.48 -23.44 -16.70
N ILE A 33 -20.25 -22.93 -16.58
CA ILE A 33 -19.74 -21.92 -17.50
C ILE A 33 -19.60 -22.55 -18.89
N ARG A 34 -20.20 -21.92 -19.90
CA ARG A 34 -20.10 -22.36 -21.29
C ARG A 34 -18.92 -21.66 -21.94
N TYR A 35 -17.92 -22.44 -22.33
CA TYR A 35 -16.75 -21.95 -23.07
C TYR A 35 -16.92 -22.24 -24.56
N PRO A 36 -16.89 -21.21 -25.43
CA PRO A 36 -16.60 -21.39 -26.85
C PRO A 36 -15.29 -22.16 -27.04
N GLU A 37 -15.15 -22.80 -28.20
CA GLU A 37 -13.93 -23.53 -28.56
C GLU A 37 -12.70 -22.63 -28.48
N GLY A 38 -11.61 -23.15 -27.92
CA GLY A 38 -10.35 -22.42 -27.76
C GLY A 38 -10.39 -21.27 -26.74
N THR A 39 -11.42 -21.18 -25.89
CA THR A 39 -11.50 -20.14 -24.85
C THR A 39 -11.50 -20.71 -23.43
N GLY A 40 -10.94 -19.96 -22.50
CA GLY A 40 -10.99 -20.20 -21.06
C GLY A 40 -11.27 -18.90 -20.29
N ALA A 41 -11.15 -18.96 -18.97
CA ALA A 41 -11.29 -17.82 -18.08
C ALA A 41 -10.26 -17.89 -16.94
N LEU A 42 -10.19 -16.83 -16.12
CA LEU A 42 -9.37 -16.77 -14.92
C LEU A 42 -10.25 -16.94 -13.67
N ALA A 43 -9.69 -17.53 -12.63
CA ALA A 43 -10.22 -17.44 -11.27
C ALA A 43 -9.24 -16.57 -10.47
N LEU A 44 -9.57 -15.28 -10.33
CA LEU A 44 -8.68 -14.27 -9.78
C LEU A 44 -8.77 -14.21 -8.25
N ASN A 45 -7.60 -14.20 -7.61
CA ASN A 45 -7.43 -13.83 -6.21
C ASN A 45 -6.37 -12.73 -6.14
N VAL A 46 -6.76 -11.54 -5.70
CA VAL A 46 -5.88 -10.37 -5.67
C VAL A 46 -5.83 -9.83 -4.25
N GLY A 47 -4.61 -9.70 -3.73
CA GLY A 47 -4.35 -9.12 -2.41
C GLY A 47 -3.34 -7.99 -2.48
N CYS A 48 -3.43 -7.05 -1.55
CA CYS A 48 -2.43 -6.01 -1.32
C CYS A 48 -1.65 -6.35 -0.05
N THR A 49 -0.32 -6.33 -0.11
CA THR A 49 0.49 -6.54 1.09
C THR A 49 0.59 -5.25 1.91
N PRO A 50 0.26 -5.27 3.21
CA PRO A 50 0.29 -4.08 4.06
C PRO A 50 1.70 -3.78 4.61
N GLU A 51 2.72 -4.55 4.22
CA GLU A 51 4.07 -4.48 4.77
C GLU A 51 5.02 -3.75 3.84
N VAL A 52 5.87 -2.91 4.44
CA VAL A 52 7.01 -2.27 3.81
C VAL A 52 8.28 -2.67 4.53
N ALA A 53 9.40 -2.70 3.82
CA ALA A 53 10.68 -2.76 4.50
C ALA A 53 10.82 -1.48 5.35
N ALA A 54 11.07 -1.63 6.64
CA ALA A 54 11.64 -0.53 7.41
C ALA A 54 13.14 -0.63 7.35
N VAL A 55 13.79 0.52 7.26
CA VAL A 55 15.22 0.64 7.57
C VAL A 55 15.38 0.64 9.10
N THR A 56 14.97 -0.47 9.73
CA THR A 56 15.13 -0.79 11.15
C THR A 56 15.41 -2.29 11.28
N ARG A 57 15.97 -2.75 12.42
CA ARG A 57 16.32 -4.16 12.68
C ARG A 57 15.20 -5.20 12.45
N ALA A 58 13.93 -4.80 12.28
CA ALA A 58 12.78 -5.68 12.15
C ALA A 58 12.56 -6.29 10.75
N GLY A 59 13.28 -5.86 9.71
CA GLY A 59 13.20 -6.43 8.36
C GLY A 59 11.96 -6.01 7.55
N GLU A 60 10.75 -6.15 8.11
CA GLU A 60 9.48 -5.66 7.55
C GLU A 60 8.63 -5.04 8.67
N VAL A 61 7.95 -3.93 8.37
CA VAL A 61 6.99 -3.27 9.26
C VAL A 61 5.65 -3.07 8.55
N PRO A 62 4.54 -3.00 9.29
CA PRO A 62 3.29 -2.52 8.75
C PRO A 62 3.46 -1.13 8.14
N LEU A 63 2.68 -0.83 7.11
CA LEU A 63 2.51 0.53 6.61
C LEU A 63 2.12 1.46 7.77
N PRO A 64 2.56 2.73 7.73
CA PRO A 64 2.23 3.69 8.78
C PRO A 64 0.72 3.81 9.03
N ASP A 65 0.37 4.19 10.26
CA ASP A 65 -1.01 4.50 10.62
C ASP A 65 -1.55 5.65 9.75
N GLY A 66 -2.83 5.57 9.37
CA GLY A 66 -3.47 6.52 8.45
C GLY A 66 -3.36 6.16 6.96
N ILE A 67 -2.64 5.08 6.62
CA ILE A 67 -2.52 4.61 5.24
C ILE A 67 -3.56 3.53 4.93
N THR A 68 -4.48 3.85 4.03
CA THR A 68 -5.46 2.88 3.54
C THR A 68 -4.83 1.97 2.50
N VAL A 69 -4.53 0.73 2.90
CA VAL A 69 -4.22 -0.35 1.95
C VAL A 69 -5.49 -0.66 1.15
N PRO A 70 -5.46 -0.57 -0.18
CA PRO A 70 -6.65 -0.87 -0.98
C PRO A 70 -7.00 -2.35 -0.89
N ASP A 71 -8.29 -2.67 -0.93
CA ASP A 71 -8.72 -4.03 -1.23
C ASP A 71 -8.21 -4.41 -2.64
N GLY A 72 -7.54 -5.55 -2.76
CA GLY A 72 -6.99 -6.01 -4.03
C GLY A 72 -8.05 -6.15 -5.13
N MET A 73 -9.29 -6.47 -4.75
CA MET A 73 -10.43 -6.58 -5.66
C MET A 73 -11.00 -5.22 -6.11
N ASP A 74 -10.59 -4.11 -5.49
CA ASP A 74 -10.93 -2.73 -5.88
C ASP A 74 -9.84 -2.07 -6.74
N LEU A 75 -8.69 -2.72 -6.97
CA LEU A 75 -7.67 -2.24 -7.89
C LEU A 75 -8.15 -2.29 -9.34
N ARG A 76 -7.65 -1.40 -10.20
CA ARG A 76 -7.79 -1.54 -11.66
C ARG A 76 -7.00 -2.73 -12.15
N MET A 77 -7.43 -3.32 -13.26
CA MET A 77 -6.76 -4.47 -13.87
C MET A 77 -6.61 -4.28 -15.37
N ARG A 78 -5.44 -4.61 -15.91
CA ARG A 78 -5.19 -4.77 -17.35
C ARG A 78 -4.69 -6.17 -17.62
N ILE A 79 -5.22 -6.80 -18.67
CA ILE A 79 -4.80 -8.11 -19.14
C ILE A 79 -4.41 -8.00 -20.61
N VAL A 80 -3.19 -8.42 -20.93
CA VAL A 80 -2.63 -8.37 -22.29
C VAL A 80 -2.14 -9.75 -22.68
N SER A 81 -2.47 -10.23 -23.88
CA SER A 81 -1.84 -11.46 -24.38
C SER A 81 -0.38 -11.19 -24.75
N THR A 82 0.50 -12.10 -24.35
CA THR A 82 1.92 -12.09 -24.72
C THR A 82 2.22 -13.08 -25.85
N THR A 83 1.22 -13.83 -26.31
CA THR A 83 1.35 -14.77 -27.43
C THR A 83 1.27 -14.03 -28.76
N THR A 84 2.30 -14.20 -29.60
CA THR A 84 2.33 -13.61 -30.94
C THR A 84 1.15 -14.09 -31.78
N GLY A 85 0.43 -13.16 -32.40
CA GLY A 85 -0.73 -13.47 -33.25
C GLY A 85 -2.06 -13.59 -32.50
N THR A 86 -2.08 -13.46 -31.17
CA THR A 86 -3.31 -13.46 -30.36
C THR A 86 -3.59 -12.05 -29.85
N PRO A 87 -4.41 -11.23 -30.53
CA PRO A 87 -4.74 -9.89 -30.07
C PRO A 87 -5.66 -9.97 -28.84
N PHE A 88 -5.18 -9.48 -27.70
CA PHE A 88 -6.00 -9.29 -26.51
C PHE A 88 -5.36 -8.21 -25.64
N ASP A 89 -6.09 -7.13 -25.39
CA ASP A 89 -5.72 -6.06 -24.47
C ASP A 89 -7.01 -5.47 -23.90
N ARG A 90 -7.25 -5.71 -22.61
CA ARG A 90 -8.48 -5.28 -21.94
C ARG A 90 -8.16 -4.69 -20.58
N VAL A 91 -8.96 -3.69 -20.20
CA VAL A 91 -8.88 -2.99 -18.92
C VAL A 91 -10.22 -3.08 -18.22
N TRP A 92 -10.18 -3.37 -16.93
CA TRP A 92 -11.32 -3.33 -16.01
C TRP A 92 -11.10 -2.21 -14.99
N ALA A 93 -12.17 -1.48 -14.66
CA ALA A 93 -12.06 -0.39 -13.70
C ALA A 93 -11.83 -0.92 -12.28
N ARG A 94 -12.27 -2.15 -11.99
CA ARG A 94 -11.93 -2.91 -10.80
C ARG A 94 -11.76 -4.40 -11.11
N VAL A 95 -10.87 -5.10 -10.41
CA VAL A 95 -10.73 -6.56 -10.54
C VAL A 95 -12.06 -7.27 -10.34
N ARG A 96 -12.90 -6.84 -9.39
CA ARG A 96 -14.23 -7.43 -9.14
C ARG A 96 -15.23 -7.32 -10.30
N GLU A 97 -14.97 -6.45 -11.28
CA GLU A 97 -15.79 -6.35 -12.49
C GLU A 97 -15.47 -7.45 -13.50
N TYR A 98 -14.34 -8.14 -13.34
CA TYR A 98 -14.02 -9.32 -14.13
C TYR A 98 -15.05 -10.42 -13.86
N ASN A 99 -15.73 -10.87 -14.92
CA ASN A 99 -16.72 -11.91 -14.84
C ASN A 99 -16.27 -13.13 -15.66
N PRO A 100 -15.89 -14.26 -15.05
CA PRO A 100 -15.39 -15.42 -15.79
C PRO A 100 -16.45 -16.11 -16.67
N ARG A 101 -17.72 -15.68 -16.62
CA ARG A 101 -18.78 -16.12 -17.54
C ARG A 101 -18.92 -15.26 -18.80
N GLN A 102 -18.36 -14.05 -18.80
CA GLN A 102 -18.49 -13.06 -19.87
C GLN A 102 -17.12 -12.67 -20.44
N ASP A 103 -16.11 -12.58 -19.59
CA ASP A 103 -14.73 -12.23 -19.92
C ASP A 103 -13.91 -13.46 -20.29
N LEU A 104 -14.39 -14.15 -21.32
CA LEU A 104 -13.72 -15.30 -21.90
C LEU A 104 -12.51 -14.86 -22.72
N MET A 105 -11.46 -15.67 -22.67
CA MET A 105 -10.15 -15.35 -23.21
C MET A 105 -9.70 -16.50 -24.12
N PRO A 106 -9.09 -16.23 -25.29
CA PRO A 106 -8.41 -17.26 -26.07
C PRO A 106 -7.40 -18.06 -25.23
N GLU A 107 -7.19 -19.32 -25.59
CA GLU A 107 -6.05 -20.08 -25.06
C GLU A 107 -4.75 -19.42 -25.52
N ALA A 108 -4.01 -18.83 -24.58
CA ALA A 108 -2.77 -18.12 -24.81
C ALA A 108 -2.06 -17.81 -23.49
N ASP A 109 -0.85 -17.27 -23.61
CA ASP A 109 -0.11 -16.68 -22.51
C ASP A 109 -0.51 -15.20 -22.32
N TYR A 110 -0.62 -14.78 -21.06
CA TYR A 110 -1.12 -13.47 -20.66
C TYR A 110 -0.25 -12.84 -19.57
N ARG A 111 -0.06 -11.53 -19.67
CA ARG A 111 0.42 -10.66 -18.59
C ARG A 111 -0.79 -9.97 -17.94
N ILE A 112 -0.91 -10.12 -16.64
CA ILE A 112 -1.97 -9.52 -15.83
C ILE A 112 -1.34 -8.50 -14.90
N THR A 113 -1.82 -7.27 -14.96
CA THR A 113 -1.33 -6.17 -14.13
C THR A 113 -2.49 -5.55 -13.36
N VAL A 114 -2.34 -5.43 -12.04
CA VAL A 114 -3.27 -4.71 -11.16
C VAL A 114 -2.60 -3.45 -10.62
N PHE A 115 -3.32 -2.34 -10.52
CA PHE A 115 -2.74 -1.04 -10.13
C PHE A 115 -3.77 -0.08 -9.48
N SER A 116 -3.30 0.81 -8.61
CA SER A 116 -4.18 1.70 -7.82
C SER A 116 -4.56 3.03 -8.50
N THR A 117 -3.88 3.44 -9.57
CA THR A 117 -4.09 4.74 -10.25
C THR A 117 -5.09 4.68 -11.40
N SER A 118 -5.50 5.84 -11.92
CA SER A 118 -6.40 6.00 -13.08
C SER A 118 -5.88 5.39 -14.38
N GLN A 119 -4.57 5.45 -14.57
CA GLN A 119 -3.85 4.90 -15.70
C GLN A 119 -2.74 4.00 -15.16
N TRP A 120 -2.45 2.94 -15.90
CA TRP A 120 -1.28 2.12 -15.58
C TRP A 120 -0.03 2.93 -15.88
N VAL A 121 0.76 3.20 -14.85
CA VAL A 121 2.04 3.91 -15.00
C VAL A 121 3.20 2.92 -15.11
N GLY A 122 3.08 1.74 -14.50
CA GLY A 122 4.12 0.71 -14.48
C GLY A 122 5.14 0.99 -13.41
N ALA A 123 5.30 0.08 -12.45
CA ALA A 123 6.38 0.15 -11.46
C ALA A 123 7.77 0.09 -12.14
N GLU A 124 7.85 -0.49 -13.34
CA GLU A 124 9.00 -0.46 -14.23
C GLU A 124 9.27 0.93 -14.84
N ASN A 125 8.25 1.77 -15.03
CA ASN A 125 8.39 3.17 -15.47
C ASN A 125 8.30 4.11 -14.27
N VAL A 126 9.30 4.02 -13.40
CA VAL A 126 9.38 4.76 -12.13
C VAL A 126 9.10 6.27 -12.28
N ASP A 127 9.45 6.86 -13.43
CA ASP A 127 9.23 8.29 -13.74
C ASP A 127 7.76 8.73 -13.82
N ASN A 128 6.82 7.78 -13.87
CA ASN A 128 5.39 8.09 -13.93
C ASN A 128 4.67 7.78 -12.62
N ILE A 129 5.37 7.22 -11.62
CA ILE A 129 4.76 6.96 -10.31
C ILE A 129 4.37 8.30 -9.66
N PRO A 130 3.12 8.44 -9.19
CA PRO A 130 2.66 9.66 -8.54
C PRO A 130 3.41 9.93 -7.23
N GLU A 131 3.63 11.20 -6.94
CA GLU A 131 4.28 11.64 -5.70
C GLU A 131 3.40 12.62 -4.90
N GLY A 132 3.53 12.56 -3.57
CA GLY A 132 2.94 13.48 -2.61
C GLY A 132 2.34 12.79 -1.39
N GLU A 133 1.67 13.60 -0.57
CA GLU A 133 0.86 13.08 0.53
C GLU A 133 -0.33 12.29 -0.01
N ASN A 134 -0.71 11.20 0.65
CA ASN A 134 -1.89 10.38 0.31
C ASN A 134 -1.90 9.84 -1.14
N LYS A 135 -0.73 9.60 -1.72
CA LYS A 135 -0.57 9.04 -3.08
C LYS A 135 0.19 7.71 -3.11
N PRO A 136 -0.23 6.68 -2.34
CA PRO A 136 0.37 5.38 -2.46
C PRO A 136 0.04 4.75 -3.83
N TYR A 137 1.06 4.29 -4.54
CA TYR A 137 0.97 3.51 -5.76
C TYR A 137 1.21 2.05 -5.45
N PHE A 138 0.16 1.24 -5.58
CA PHE A 138 0.23 -0.22 -5.48
C PHE A 138 0.18 -0.82 -6.87
N GLU A 139 1.06 -1.79 -7.12
CA GLU A 139 1.07 -2.55 -8.36
C GLU A 139 1.38 -4.03 -8.10
N GLY A 140 0.73 -4.90 -8.85
CA GLY A 140 1.04 -6.33 -8.90
C GLY A 140 1.04 -6.81 -10.35
N VAL A 141 2.01 -7.64 -10.71
CA VAL A 141 2.14 -8.22 -12.05
C VAL A 141 2.30 -9.73 -11.91
N THR A 142 1.58 -10.48 -12.74
CA THR A 142 1.80 -11.92 -12.89
C THR A 142 1.61 -12.35 -14.34
N ASN A 143 2.23 -13.46 -14.71
CA ASN A 143 2.04 -14.09 -16.01
C ASN A 143 1.38 -15.45 -15.82
N THR A 144 0.46 -15.79 -16.71
CA THR A 144 -0.23 -17.08 -16.68
C THR A 144 -0.59 -17.53 -18.08
N ARG A 145 -0.86 -18.83 -18.24
CA ARG A 145 -1.44 -19.40 -19.45
C ARG A 145 -2.91 -19.68 -19.21
N VAL A 146 -3.79 -19.07 -19.99
CA VAL A 146 -5.20 -19.47 -20.04
C VAL A 146 -5.28 -20.75 -20.85
N VAL A 147 -5.97 -21.76 -20.32
CA VAL A 147 -6.23 -23.04 -20.98
C VAL A 147 -7.70 -23.10 -21.38
N ALA A 148 -8.00 -23.68 -22.55
CA ALA A 148 -9.37 -23.79 -23.02
C ALA A 148 -10.26 -24.61 -22.07
N ARG A 149 -11.55 -24.23 -21.99
CA ARG A 149 -12.64 -24.91 -21.28
C ARG A 149 -12.48 -25.00 -19.76
N GLN A 150 -11.63 -24.16 -19.16
CA GLN A 150 -11.45 -24.12 -17.72
C GLN A 150 -11.25 -22.71 -17.17
N GLN A 151 -11.42 -22.58 -15.85
CA GLN A 151 -10.94 -21.42 -15.10
C GLN A 151 -9.52 -21.68 -14.62
N THR A 152 -8.58 -20.80 -15.00
CA THR A 152 -7.20 -20.86 -14.55
C THR A 152 -7.06 -20.07 -13.25
N PRO A 153 -6.73 -20.71 -12.11
CA PRO A 153 -6.53 -19.98 -10.87
C PRO A 153 -5.29 -19.10 -10.95
N VAL A 154 -5.44 -17.84 -10.53
CA VAL A 154 -4.35 -16.86 -10.54
C VAL A 154 -4.39 -16.09 -9.22
N THR A 155 -3.25 -16.05 -8.54
CA THR A 155 -3.05 -15.18 -7.38
C THR A 155 -2.10 -14.04 -7.73
N ILE A 156 -2.48 -12.82 -7.38
CA ILE A 156 -1.71 -11.60 -7.64
C ILE A 156 -1.48 -10.87 -6.32
N ALA A 157 -0.21 -10.64 -6.00
CA ALA A 157 0.19 -9.83 -4.85
C ALA A 157 0.57 -8.43 -5.33
N ALA A 158 -0.30 -7.45 -5.06
CA ALA A 158 0.01 -6.04 -5.27
C ALA A 158 0.83 -5.50 -4.10
N ARG A 159 1.87 -4.72 -4.40
CA ARG A 159 2.80 -4.16 -3.43
C ARG A 159 2.97 -2.67 -3.67
N LEU A 160 3.33 -1.93 -2.61
CA LEU A 160 3.70 -0.53 -2.74
C LEU A 160 4.94 -0.40 -3.64
N ALA A 161 4.85 0.43 -4.67
CA ALA A 161 5.94 0.72 -5.59
C ALA A 161 6.68 2.03 -5.23
N ASN A 162 6.06 2.92 -4.47
CA ASN A 162 6.71 4.10 -3.91
C ASN A 162 7.78 3.74 -2.86
N THR A 163 8.63 4.71 -2.56
CA THR A 163 9.27 4.83 -1.25
C THR A 163 8.50 5.84 -0.40
N ILE A 164 8.52 5.67 0.92
CA ILE A 164 7.86 6.56 1.88
C ILE A 164 8.94 7.37 2.58
N VAL A 165 8.73 8.68 2.71
CA VAL A 165 9.60 9.58 3.47
C VAL A 165 8.79 10.23 4.58
N ARG A 166 9.32 10.19 5.81
CA ARG A 166 8.83 10.93 6.97
C ARG A 166 9.95 11.81 7.50
N ILE A 167 9.60 13.03 7.90
CA ILE A 167 10.48 13.93 8.63
C ILE A 167 9.85 14.16 10.00
N ASP A 168 10.64 13.97 11.06
CA ASP A 168 10.21 14.02 12.44
C ASP A 168 11.08 15.01 13.22
N PHE A 169 10.45 15.85 14.04
CA PHE A 169 11.16 16.74 14.96
C PHE A 169 10.93 16.23 16.38
N THR A 170 11.99 16.06 17.16
CA THR A 170 11.83 15.71 18.57
C THR A 170 11.35 16.90 19.39
N GLU A 171 10.82 16.60 20.57
CA GLU A 171 10.54 17.63 21.56
C GLU A 171 11.79 18.45 21.93
N ARG A 172 12.95 17.78 22.07
CA ARG A 172 14.22 18.46 22.35
C ARG A 172 14.62 19.42 21.25
N PHE A 173 14.50 19.00 19.99
CA PHE A 173 14.76 19.87 18.85
C PHE A 173 13.81 21.08 18.84
N ARG A 174 12.51 20.86 19.07
CA ARG A 174 11.54 21.95 19.16
C ARG A 174 11.81 22.92 20.31
N ASN A 175 12.29 22.42 21.44
CA ASN A 175 12.64 23.25 22.58
C ASN A 175 13.94 24.05 22.34
N TYR A 176 14.89 23.49 21.60
CA TYR A 176 16.13 24.17 21.25
C TYR A 176 15.92 25.23 20.15
N PHE A 177 15.01 24.98 19.21
CA PHE A 177 14.61 25.91 18.16
C PHE A 177 13.14 26.35 18.34
N PRO A 178 12.83 27.14 19.39
CA PRO A 178 11.45 27.49 19.72
C PRO A 178 10.83 28.46 18.71
N ASN A 179 11.61 29.12 17.87
CA ASN A 179 11.09 30.08 16.90
C ASN A 179 10.71 29.44 15.55
N GLY A 180 10.74 28.12 15.48
CA GLY A 180 10.29 27.35 14.34
C GLY A 180 11.42 26.69 13.55
N ALA A 181 11.01 25.75 12.70
CA ALA A 181 11.88 25.09 11.74
C ALA A 181 11.11 24.80 10.47
N ARG A 182 11.83 24.76 9.34
CA ARG A 182 11.25 24.44 8.03
C ARG A 182 12.24 23.61 7.21
N PHE A 183 11.77 22.44 6.79
CA PHE A 183 12.51 21.50 5.97
C PHE A 183 11.75 21.22 4.68
N THR A 184 12.49 20.97 3.62
CA THR A 184 11.97 20.70 2.28
C THR A 184 12.55 19.40 1.76
N LEU A 185 11.68 18.43 1.48
CA LEU A 185 11.97 17.24 0.69
C LEU A 185 11.86 17.60 -0.80
N THR A 186 12.95 17.44 -1.55
CA THR A 186 13.00 17.66 -3.00
C THR A 186 13.23 16.33 -3.73
N THR A 187 12.34 15.95 -4.63
CA THR A 187 12.47 14.68 -5.38
C THR A 187 13.19 14.87 -6.72
N ALA A 188 13.67 13.78 -7.33
CA ALA A 188 14.23 13.80 -8.68
C ALA A 188 13.27 14.36 -9.75
N ALA A 189 11.95 14.32 -9.50
CA ALA A 189 10.94 14.91 -10.36
C ALA A 189 10.83 16.45 -10.21
N GLY A 190 11.56 17.04 -9.27
CA GLY A 190 11.48 18.45 -8.91
C GLY A 190 10.33 18.81 -7.98
N ASN A 191 9.59 17.82 -7.46
CA ASN A 191 8.54 18.08 -6.48
C ASN A 191 9.16 18.51 -5.15
N LYS A 192 8.52 19.46 -4.47
CA LYS A 192 8.95 19.98 -3.17
C LYS A 192 7.85 19.80 -2.15
N PHE A 193 8.18 19.17 -1.04
CA PHE A 193 7.26 18.98 0.09
C PHE A 193 7.86 19.61 1.33
N GLU A 194 7.14 20.54 1.94
CA GLU A 194 7.61 21.28 3.12
C GLU A 194 6.98 20.75 4.39
N VAL A 195 7.75 20.77 5.48
CA VAL A 195 7.32 20.40 6.82
C VAL A 195 8.03 21.27 7.83
N GLY A 196 7.34 21.62 8.90
CA GLY A 196 7.88 22.53 9.90
C GLY A 196 6.89 22.83 11.00
N TYR A 197 7.31 23.75 11.86
CA TYR A 197 6.51 24.34 12.92
C TYR A 197 6.96 25.80 13.09
N SER A 198 6.15 26.63 13.75
CA SER A 198 6.45 28.04 14.02
C SER A 198 6.52 28.32 15.52
N ALA A 199 6.83 29.56 15.89
CA ALA A 199 6.81 30.00 17.29
C ALA A 199 5.40 29.98 17.91
N GLU A 200 4.38 30.22 17.08
CA GLU A 200 2.98 30.26 17.50
C GLU A 200 2.37 28.86 17.60
N ASP A 201 2.86 27.93 16.79
CA ASP A 201 2.39 26.54 16.74
C ASP A 201 3.57 25.58 16.59
N HIS A 202 3.91 24.94 17.71
CA HIS A 202 4.95 23.91 17.79
C HIS A 202 4.45 22.52 17.38
N THR A 203 3.17 22.38 17.00
CA THR A 203 2.64 21.09 16.56
C THR A 203 3.15 20.78 15.16
N VAL A 204 3.52 19.51 14.94
CA VAL A 204 3.94 19.01 13.63
C VAL A 204 3.01 17.87 13.28
N ALA A 205 2.25 18.02 12.20
CA ALA A 205 1.42 16.95 11.68
C ALA A 205 2.31 15.78 11.23
N GLU A 206 1.96 14.57 11.67
CA GLU A 206 2.63 13.37 11.18
C GLU A 206 2.30 13.20 9.68
N THR A 207 3.32 13.37 8.84
CA THR A 207 3.15 13.39 7.38
C THR A 207 4.06 12.35 6.73
N TYR A 208 3.48 11.60 5.81
CA TYR A 208 4.15 10.59 5.01
C TYR A 208 4.08 10.98 3.52
N TRP A 209 5.23 11.26 2.91
CA TRP A 209 5.30 11.52 1.47
C TRP A 209 5.63 10.24 0.73
N TYR A 210 4.74 9.89 -0.21
CA TYR A 210 4.99 8.85 -1.19
C TYR A 210 5.76 9.48 -2.32
N VAL A 211 7.00 9.04 -2.52
CA VAL A 211 7.85 9.53 -3.60
C VAL A 211 8.34 8.36 -4.45
N ARG A 212 8.90 8.66 -5.61
CA ARG A 212 9.49 7.65 -6.47
C ARG A 212 10.70 7.03 -5.77
N PRO A 213 10.97 5.72 -5.94
CA PRO A 213 12.24 5.11 -5.55
C PRO A 213 13.38 5.59 -6.47
N LYS A 214 13.64 6.90 -6.43
CA LYS A 214 14.70 7.64 -7.11
C LYS A 214 15.25 8.68 -6.15
N ARG A 215 16.42 9.23 -6.48
CA ARG A 215 17.09 10.26 -5.69
C ARG A 215 16.14 11.31 -5.13
N PHE A 216 16.31 11.65 -3.86
CA PHE A 216 15.69 12.83 -3.24
C PHE A 216 16.65 13.48 -2.26
N THR A 217 16.37 14.74 -1.92
CA THR A 217 17.15 15.50 -0.95
C THR A 217 16.27 16.13 0.12
N ILE A 218 16.83 16.36 1.30
CA ILE A 218 16.17 17.08 2.40
C ILE A 218 17.11 18.18 2.85
N ALA A 219 16.64 19.41 2.80
CA ALA A 219 17.36 20.58 3.31
C ALA A 219 16.44 21.41 4.19
N GLY A 220 16.99 22.15 5.15
CA GLY A 220 16.15 22.93 6.04
C GLY A 220 16.91 23.97 6.83
N LEU A 221 16.12 24.70 7.62
CA LEU A 221 16.60 25.69 8.56
C LEU A 221 15.77 25.62 9.84
N ALA A 222 16.36 26.09 10.93
CA ALA A 222 15.67 26.29 12.20
C ALA A 222 16.11 27.60 12.84
N VAL A 223 15.24 28.15 13.69
CA VAL A 223 15.43 29.48 14.28
C VAL A 223 15.59 29.33 15.78
N LYS A 224 16.74 29.76 16.30
CA LYS A 224 17.03 29.70 17.74
C LYS A 224 16.16 30.68 18.51
N GLN A 225 16.13 30.49 19.83
CA GLN A 225 15.54 31.47 20.75
C GLN A 225 16.20 32.85 20.55
N LEU A 226 15.37 33.89 20.61
CA LEU A 226 15.85 35.27 20.58
C LEU A 226 16.62 35.57 21.88
N PRO A 227 17.86 36.07 21.82
CA PRO A 227 18.62 36.47 23.01
C PRO A 227 17.93 37.59 23.81
N SER A 228 17.18 38.44 23.13
CA SER A 228 16.36 39.50 23.72
C SER A 228 15.24 39.90 22.75
N SER A 229 14.23 40.65 23.23
CA SER A 229 13.09 41.11 22.41
C SER A 229 13.47 42.09 21.28
N THR A 230 14.73 42.51 21.21
CA THR A 230 15.26 43.47 20.22
C THR A 230 16.39 42.90 19.38
N ALA A 231 16.81 41.66 19.64
CA ALA A 231 17.85 40.99 18.86
C ALA A 231 17.27 40.36 17.59
N ASP A 232 18.10 40.20 16.56
CA ASP A 232 17.73 39.44 15.37
C ASP A 232 17.72 37.94 15.68
N ALA A 233 16.82 37.21 15.02
CA ALA A 233 16.73 35.77 15.16
C ALA A 233 17.92 35.07 14.50
N GLU A 234 18.62 34.22 15.24
CA GLU A 234 19.69 33.41 14.67
C GLU A 234 19.09 32.22 13.89
N VAL A 235 19.41 32.15 12.60
CA VAL A 235 18.94 31.08 11.71
C VAL A 235 20.06 30.08 11.47
N VAL A 236 19.84 28.85 11.93
CA VAL A 236 20.71 27.71 11.64
C VAL A 236 20.26 27.07 10.33
N ARG A 237 21.20 26.88 9.41
CA ARG A 237 20.98 26.17 8.15
C ARG A 237 21.60 24.79 8.25
N PHE A 238 20.83 23.78 7.87
CA PHE A 238 21.29 22.41 7.83
C PHE A 238 21.76 22.05 6.42
N ALA A 239 22.86 21.32 6.30
CA ALA A 239 23.31 20.73 5.05
C ALA A 239 22.23 19.83 4.46
N GLU A 240 22.30 19.76 3.15
CA GLU A 240 21.44 18.88 2.39
C GLU A 240 21.80 17.41 2.67
N VAL A 241 20.79 16.65 3.07
CA VAL A 241 20.84 15.20 3.14
C VAL A 241 20.39 14.64 1.80
N VAL A 242 21.18 13.76 1.19
CA VAL A 242 20.89 13.19 -0.13
C VAL A 242 20.71 11.68 -0.03
N ASN A 243 19.56 11.16 -0.41
CA ASN A 243 19.41 9.73 -0.64
C ASN A 243 19.53 9.46 -2.15
N GLU A 244 20.63 8.86 -2.58
CA GLU A 244 20.94 8.65 -4.01
C GLU A 244 20.11 7.53 -4.63
N THR A 245 19.83 6.46 -3.88
CA THR A 245 19.22 5.23 -4.41
C THR A 245 18.20 4.64 -3.43
N PRO A 246 17.07 5.34 -3.16
CA PRO A 246 16.08 4.82 -2.24
C PRO A 246 15.37 3.61 -2.84
N ALA A 247 15.28 2.54 -2.06
CA ALA A 247 14.55 1.34 -2.44
C ALA A 247 13.01 1.56 -2.44
N ALA A 248 12.33 0.95 -3.40
CA ALA A 248 10.87 0.84 -3.39
C ALA A 248 10.39 0.09 -2.14
N ARG A 249 9.13 0.31 -1.74
CA ARG A 249 8.50 -0.35 -0.59
C ARG A 249 9.30 -0.17 0.70
N THR A 250 9.90 1.01 0.88
CA THR A 250 10.75 1.30 2.04
C THR A 250 10.28 2.57 2.73
N LEU A 251 10.22 2.55 4.05
CA LEU A 251 10.00 3.75 4.86
C LEU A 251 11.34 4.32 5.34
N TYR A 252 11.62 5.56 4.95
CA TYR A 252 12.74 6.36 5.44
C TYR A 252 12.23 7.41 6.42
N THR A 253 12.72 7.38 7.66
CA THR A 253 12.39 8.36 8.70
C THR A 253 13.62 9.20 9.02
N TYR A 254 13.52 10.50 8.75
CA TYR A 254 14.54 11.50 9.05
C TYR A 254 14.16 12.22 10.34
N LYS A 255 14.90 11.95 11.42
CA LYS A 255 14.60 12.47 12.75
C LYS A 255 15.58 13.58 13.14
N PHE A 256 15.06 14.77 13.35
CA PHE A 256 15.82 15.92 13.83
C PHE A 256 15.75 15.97 15.36
N ASP A 257 16.89 15.75 16.00
CA ASP A 257 17.06 15.69 17.45
C ASP A 257 18.24 16.53 17.90
N VAL A 258 18.24 16.89 19.18
CA VAL A 258 19.33 17.58 19.86
C VAL A 258 19.75 16.70 21.04
N SER A 259 21.01 16.28 21.04
CA SER A 259 21.67 15.70 22.23
C SER A 259 22.66 16.72 22.83
N GLY A 260 23.20 16.47 24.02
CA GLY A 260 24.25 17.32 24.62
C GLY A 260 23.78 18.52 25.46
N VAL A 261 22.48 18.68 25.75
CA VAL A 261 22.01 19.82 26.58
C VAL A 261 22.43 19.64 28.04
N GLY A 262 23.55 20.27 28.42
CA GLY A 262 24.07 20.30 29.80
C GLY A 262 25.59 20.23 29.95
N ASP A 263 26.32 19.81 28.91
CA ASP A 263 27.79 19.87 28.85
C ASP A 263 28.16 20.44 27.48
N THR A 264 28.82 21.59 27.49
CA THR A 264 29.58 22.21 26.39
C THR A 264 29.41 21.61 24.98
N GLY A 265 28.54 22.21 24.16
CA GLY A 265 28.90 22.55 22.77
C GLY A 265 28.44 21.68 21.59
N GLU A 266 27.72 20.57 21.75
CA GLU A 266 27.46 19.68 20.59
C GLU A 266 25.98 19.27 20.40
N VAL A 267 25.39 19.68 19.29
CA VAL A 267 24.09 19.20 18.80
C VAL A 267 24.30 18.08 17.77
N ILE A 268 23.87 16.85 18.09
CA ILE A 268 23.93 15.70 17.16
C ILE A 268 22.54 15.38 16.61
N ILE A 269 22.34 15.54 15.29
CA ILE A 269 21.14 15.12 14.56
C ILE A 269 21.33 13.69 14.04
N THR A 270 20.36 12.80 14.30
CA THR A 270 20.44 11.36 13.98
C THR A 270 19.41 10.96 12.93
N LEU A 271 19.87 10.58 11.74
CA LEU A 271 19.05 10.09 10.63
C LEU A 271 19.25 8.56 10.48
N ASN A 272 18.20 7.75 10.62
CA ASN A 272 18.27 6.30 10.37
C ASN A 272 18.33 6.02 8.84
N GLU A 273 18.95 4.97 8.27
CA GLU A 273 20.22 4.29 8.54
C GLU A 273 21.13 4.52 7.28
N ASN A 274 21.72 5.72 7.20
CA ASN A 274 22.74 6.25 6.26
C ASN A 274 22.24 6.69 4.86
N PRO A 275 22.42 7.97 4.47
CA PRO A 275 23.65 8.74 4.63
C PRO A 275 23.64 9.70 5.80
N VAL A 276 24.74 9.59 6.53
CA VAL A 276 25.16 10.44 7.64
C VAL A 276 25.39 11.85 7.11
N ALA A 277 24.55 12.78 7.51
CA ALA A 277 25.00 14.12 7.83
C ALA A 277 24.78 14.28 9.34
N THR A 278 25.78 13.87 10.12
CA THR A 278 25.91 14.43 11.47
C THR A 278 26.48 15.82 11.25
N GLU A 279 25.60 16.82 11.32
CA GLU A 279 26.06 18.19 11.37
C GLU A 279 26.26 18.57 12.82
N THR A 280 27.53 18.75 13.18
CA THR A 280 27.88 19.49 14.38
C THR A 280 27.58 20.96 14.09
N VAL A 281 26.50 21.47 14.67
CA VAL A 281 26.31 22.92 14.74
C VAL A 281 27.22 23.40 15.86
N ASP A 282 28.40 23.90 15.51
CA ASP A 282 29.29 24.55 16.47
C ASP A 282 28.60 25.84 16.94
N THR A 283 28.10 25.80 18.16
CA THR A 283 27.56 26.99 18.81
C THR A 283 28.42 27.23 20.02
N GLU A 284 29.23 28.29 19.97
CA GLU A 284 29.69 28.94 21.20
C GLU A 284 28.43 29.12 22.07
N LEU A 285 28.37 28.36 23.15
CA LEU A 285 27.53 28.71 24.29
C LEU A 285 28.01 30.10 24.65
N ASN A 286 27.15 31.11 24.51
CA ASN A 286 27.51 32.45 24.93
C ASN A 286 27.91 32.34 26.41
N ASP A 287 29.21 32.46 26.62
CA ASP A 287 29.90 32.29 27.88
C ASP A 287 29.68 33.60 28.64
N ASP A 288 28.50 33.76 29.22
CA ASP A 288 28.28 34.74 30.28
C ASP A 288 27.96 33.99 31.58
N ALA A 289 28.96 33.24 32.00
CA ALA A 289 29.27 33.12 33.41
C ALA A 289 29.46 34.53 34.01
N ILE A 290 28.63 34.84 35.00
CA ILE A 290 28.87 35.74 36.14
C ILE A 290 30.20 36.52 36.10
N LEU A 291 30.11 37.85 36.01
CA LEU A 291 30.89 38.80 36.83
C LEU A 291 30.12 40.12 37.03
#